data_AF-A0A160TH94-F1
#
_entry.id   AF-A0A160TH94-F1
#
_cell.length_a   1.000
_cell.length_b   1.000
_cell.length_c   1.000
_cell.angle_alpha   90.00
_cell.angle_beta   90.00
_cell.angle_gamma   90.00
#
_symmetry.space_group_name_H-M   'P 1'
#
loop_
_entity.id
_entity.type
_entity.pdbx_description
1 polymer ?
#
loop_
_entity_poly.entity_id
_entity_poly.type
_entity_poly.pdbx_seq_one_letter_code
_entity_poly.pdbx_strand_id
1 'polypeptide(L)'
;MILKPPPPETGDVGLAEFRAAAKLYEDTLRNRTFRELYRKDLAKWRKLYGTLAGKREPGSAAATHFTRLSALCGELLAEYGPEAPPKKRPSKAVAPVPLTYPDFPEELTHRIHFLEGPGIRRQRAVELATYAPAVSRQTSTRGRVLVSIGVRMDQVRLFERIVESIGDLAMGDYPAAGFDIGYVMRPDGIPQGQSWTSNPLDPMLPIARIWNDNERARGYGFQARLLGDQWRGVDGEGLPEDLPDLTGGPWDPDPHWQRVLELTEADCLDEALVLVEAIPGRDREPMFDEVIYLRFLTKTPLQAQDIRVLARKHVVNSLIAGRLLEEFDAFLDHLDAQFALEPPVLEEMTRLRPDFGSSMIPPLPSAADWATYRRHMGQFSNPSGRRGRIFSRNIGVADTGASEFFASAFVAAEEAFRRERSIPEIGRGWVSEVTLFDLVRSIWPSAVHQWRPAFLGMQSIDIHVPELRLAIEYQGQQHYEPIALFGGQEGFELTCARDAKKRMLLARHGTRLLEWRFDVPITRAALVSQLSAMAIVVPN
;
A
#
# COMPACT_ATOMS: atom_id res chain seq x y z
N MET A 1 0.40 18.25 -23.30
CA MET A 1 0.09 17.78 -24.67
C MET A 1 0.72 18.76 -25.64
N ILE A 2 1.75 18.39 -26.39
CA ILE A 2 2.50 19.34 -27.26
C ILE A 2 2.86 18.68 -28.60
N LEU A 3 1.87 18.13 -29.30
CA LEU A 3 2.00 17.89 -30.74
C LEU A 3 0.96 18.74 -31.44
N LYS A 4 1.41 19.59 -32.36
CA LYS A 4 0.54 20.45 -33.17
C LYS A 4 0.84 20.16 -34.63
N PRO A 5 -0.17 19.74 -35.41
CA PRO A 5 0.03 19.55 -36.83
C PRO A 5 0.38 20.90 -37.51
N PRO A 6 1.29 20.88 -38.50
CA PRO A 6 1.85 22.07 -39.11
C PRO A 6 0.84 22.73 -40.07
N PRO A 7 0.77 24.07 -40.14
CA PRO A 7 -0.15 24.75 -41.03
C PRO A 7 0.39 24.76 -42.48
N PRO A 8 -0.47 24.99 -43.50
CA PRO A 8 -0.09 24.82 -44.91
C PRO A 8 1.10 25.67 -45.38
N GLU A 9 1.36 26.80 -44.74
CA GLU A 9 2.43 27.74 -45.09
C GLU A 9 3.83 27.15 -44.85
N THR A 10 3.93 26.14 -43.99
CA THR A 10 5.19 25.45 -43.67
C THR A 10 5.57 24.37 -44.68
N GLY A 11 4.63 23.97 -45.55
CA GLY A 11 4.83 23.00 -46.61
C GLY A 11 5.50 21.69 -46.15
N ASP A 12 6.37 21.15 -46.99
CA ASP A 12 7.02 19.85 -46.76
C ASP A 12 7.99 19.85 -45.57
N VAL A 13 8.59 21.01 -45.25
CA VAL A 13 9.47 21.16 -44.08
C VAL A 13 8.68 20.95 -42.80
N GLY A 14 7.50 21.59 -42.67
CA GLY A 14 6.65 21.42 -41.51
C GLY A 14 6.14 19.98 -41.33
N LEU A 15 5.85 19.28 -42.43
CA LEU A 15 5.45 17.86 -42.38
C LEU A 15 6.60 16.96 -41.89
N ALA A 16 7.83 17.22 -42.31
CA ALA A 16 9.01 16.49 -41.85
C ALA A 16 9.29 16.74 -40.36
N GLU A 17 9.21 17.99 -39.91
CA GLU A 17 9.35 18.37 -38.51
C GLU A 17 8.26 17.73 -37.63
N PHE A 18 7.01 17.72 -38.11
CA PHE A 18 5.91 17.06 -37.41
C PHE A 18 6.12 15.55 -37.28
N ARG A 19 6.63 14.88 -38.32
CA ARG A 19 6.98 13.46 -38.27
C ARG A 19 8.05 13.18 -37.22
N ALA A 20 9.11 13.99 -37.19
CA ALA A 20 10.20 13.86 -36.22
C ALA A 20 9.71 14.10 -34.78
N ALA A 21 8.89 15.14 -34.56
CA ALA A 21 8.31 15.44 -33.26
C ALA A 21 7.36 14.33 -32.78
N ALA A 22 6.54 13.77 -33.68
CA ALA A 22 5.64 12.66 -33.37
C ALA A 22 6.42 11.40 -32.96
N LYS A 23 7.48 11.05 -33.67
CA LYS A 23 8.37 9.92 -33.31
C LYS A 23 9.07 10.12 -31.98
N LEU A 24 9.58 11.32 -31.72
CA LEU A 24 10.19 11.62 -30.43
C LEU A 24 9.16 11.52 -29.30
N TYR A 25 7.93 11.98 -29.52
CA TYR A 25 6.87 11.88 -28.53
C TYR A 25 6.47 10.41 -28.28
N GLU A 26 6.37 9.57 -29.32
CA GLU A 26 6.13 8.12 -29.18
C GLU A 26 7.09 7.47 -28.20
N ASP A 27 8.38 7.81 -28.27
CA ASP A 27 9.43 7.28 -27.39
C ASP A 27 9.26 7.70 -25.91
N THR A 28 8.54 8.80 -25.65
CA THR A 28 8.26 9.27 -24.29
C THR A 28 7.06 8.59 -23.62
N LEU A 29 6.22 7.85 -24.36
CA LEU A 29 4.94 7.32 -23.87
C LEU A 29 5.10 6.07 -22.99
N ARG A 30 5.24 6.27 -21.67
CA ARG A 30 5.45 5.17 -20.70
C ARG A 30 4.17 4.46 -20.25
N ASN A 31 3.05 5.16 -20.12
CA ASN A 31 1.81 4.59 -19.57
C ASN A 31 0.74 4.34 -20.64
N ARG A 32 -0.16 3.40 -20.35
CA ARG A 32 -1.24 3.00 -21.27
C ARG A 32 -2.14 4.18 -21.68
N THR A 33 -2.50 5.03 -20.71
CA THR A 33 -3.41 6.16 -20.94
C THR A 33 -2.86 7.13 -22.00
N PHE A 34 -1.58 7.51 -21.91
CA PHE A 34 -0.97 8.43 -22.87
C PHE A 34 -0.76 7.77 -24.24
N ARG A 35 -0.47 6.46 -24.30
CA ARG A 35 -0.43 5.72 -25.57
C ARG A 35 -1.79 5.67 -26.26
N GLU A 36 -2.87 5.45 -25.50
CA GLU A 36 -4.24 5.48 -26.02
C GLU A 36 -4.64 6.88 -26.51
N LEU A 37 -4.30 7.94 -25.75
CA LEU A 37 -4.56 9.32 -26.15
C LEU A 37 -3.81 9.69 -27.44
N TYR A 38 -2.54 9.31 -27.55
CA TYR A 38 -1.74 9.54 -28.75
C TYR A 38 -2.36 8.92 -30.01
N ARG A 39 -2.80 7.65 -29.94
CA ARG A 39 -3.50 6.99 -31.06
C ARG A 39 -4.79 7.71 -31.43
N LYS A 40 -5.56 8.17 -30.43
CA LYS A 40 -6.80 8.92 -30.66
C LYS A 40 -6.51 10.24 -31.37
N ASP A 41 -5.43 10.94 -31.01
CA ASP A 41 -5.04 12.18 -31.67
C ASP A 41 -4.63 11.98 -33.13
N LEU A 42 -3.78 10.99 -33.42
CA LEU A 42 -3.40 10.66 -34.80
C LEU A 42 -4.62 10.27 -35.66
N ALA A 43 -5.51 9.43 -35.13
CA ALA A 43 -6.74 9.04 -35.81
C ALA A 43 -7.67 10.24 -36.05
N LYS A 44 -7.79 11.13 -35.07
CA LYS A 44 -8.56 12.38 -35.16
C LYS A 44 -7.98 13.30 -36.24
N TRP A 45 -6.67 13.52 -36.26
CA TRP A 45 -6.02 14.38 -37.25
C TRP A 45 -6.09 13.81 -38.66
N ARG A 46 -5.87 12.50 -38.83
CA ARG A 46 -6.07 11.81 -40.11
C ARG A 46 -7.45 12.14 -40.70
N LYS A 47 -8.52 11.96 -39.91
CA LYS A 47 -9.90 12.22 -40.35
C LYS A 47 -10.15 13.71 -40.62
N LEU A 48 -9.68 14.58 -39.74
CA LEU A 48 -9.87 16.02 -39.84
C LEU A 48 -9.22 16.58 -41.10
N TYR A 49 -7.94 16.30 -41.34
CA TYR A 49 -7.22 16.84 -42.50
C TYR A 49 -7.65 16.21 -43.82
N GLY A 50 -8.08 14.94 -43.82
CA GLY A 50 -8.73 14.36 -45.00
C GLY A 50 -10.02 15.09 -45.37
N THR A 51 -10.83 15.47 -44.36
CA THR A 51 -12.04 16.27 -44.57
C THR A 51 -11.73 17.68 -45.04
N LEU A 52 -10.70 18.33 -44.47
CA LEU A 52 -10.30 19.68 -44.85
C LEU A 52 -9.73 19.72 -46.27
N ALA A 53 -8.98 18.70 -46.69
CA ALA A 53 -8.49 18.57 -48.06
C ALA A 53 -9.65 18.56 -49.07
N GLY A 54 -10.70 17.76 -48.82
CA GLY A 54 -11.87 17.67 -49.69
C GLY A 54 -12.75 18.94 -49.76
N LYS A 55 -12.57 19.88 -48.82
CA LYS A 55 -13.26 21.18 -48.81
C LYS A 55 -12.51 22.30 -49.54
N ARG A 56 -11.28 22.04 -50.01
CA ARG A 56 -10.46 23.01 -50.73
C ARG A 56 -10.52 22.76 -52.23
N GLU A 57 -10.21 23.80 -53.01
CA GLU A 57 -10.13 23.65 -54.47
C GLU A 57 -9.11 22.58 -54.84
N PRO A 58 -9.48 21.64 -55.75
CA PRO A 58 -8.58 20.59 -56.20
C PRO A 58 -7.28 21.16 -56.75
N GLY A 59 -6.14 20.65 -56.28
CA GLY A 59 -4.81 21.10 -56.70
C GLY A 59 -4.29 22.36 -55.99
N SER A 60 -5.07 22.99 -55.10
CA SER A 60 -4.56 24.09 -54.27
C SER A 60 -3.45 23.60 -53.32
N ALA A 61 -2.52 24.51 -52.96
CA ALA A 61 -1.44 24.21 -52.03
C ALA A 61 -1.97 23.69 -50.68
N ALA A 62 -3.07 24.26 -50.18
CA ALA A 62 -3.73 23.82 -48.96
C ALA A 62 -4.39 22.44 -49.09
N ALA A 63 -5.05 22.14 -50.22
CA ALA A 63 -5.61 20.79 -50.46
C ALA A 63 -4.50 19.73 -50.48
N THR A 64 -3.39 20.03 -51.14
CA THR A 64 -2.23 19.13 -51.24
C THR A 64 -1.58 18.89 -49.88
N HIS A 65 -1.38 19.96 -49.10
CA HIS A 65 -0.82 19.88 -47.75
C HIS A 65 -1.69 19.04 -46.81
N PHE A 66 -3.01 19.29 -46.77
CA PHE A 66 -3.91 18.55 -45.90
C PHE A 66 -4.03 17.07 -46.29
N THR A 67 -4.01 16.75 -47.59
CA THR A 67 -3.95 15.36 -48.06
C THR A 67 -2.69 14.65 -47.56
N ARG A 68 -1.53 15.30 -47.69
CA ARG A 68 -0.24 14.75 -47.21
C ARG A 68 -0.20 14.59 -45.69
N LEU A 69 -0.71 15.58 -44.95
CA LEU A 69 -0.78 15.53 -43.48
C LEU A 69 -1.73 14.43 -42.98
N SER A 70 -2.86 14.23 -43.66
CA SER A 70 -3.78 13.12 -43.39
C SER A 70 -3.10 11.77 -43.62
N ALA A 71 -2.39 11.61 -44.74
CA ALA A 71 -1.61 10.41 -45.05
C ALA A 71 -0.51 10.15 -44.00
N LEU A 72 0.26 11.18 -43.62
CA LEU A 72 1.30 11.09 -42.60
C LEU A 72 0.75 10.66 -41.23
N CYS A 73 -0.38 11.21 -40.79
CA CYS A 73 -1.03 10.76 -39.55
C CYS A 73 -1.48 9.29 -39.65
N GLY A 74 -1.88 8.84 -40.83
CA GLY A 74 -2.20 7.43 -41.12
C GLY A 74 -0.98 6.52 -41.07
N GLU A 75 0.14 6.94 -41.65
CA GLU A 75 1.42 6.23 -41.60
C GLU A 75 1.92 6.10 -40.16
N LEU A 76 1.96 7.20 -39.41
CA LEU A 76 2.39 7.22 -38.00
C LEU A 76 1.51 6.28 -37.15
N LEU A 77 0.20 6.31 -37.36
CA LEU A 77 -0.73 5.43 -36.63
C LEU A 77 -0.51 3.95 -36.98
N ALA A 78 -0.26 3.65 -38.26
CA ALA A 78 0.01 2.29 -38.73
C ALA A 78 1.36 1.78 -38.20
N GLU A 79 2.40 2.62 -38.20
CA GLU A 79 3.73 2.31 -37.71
C GLU A 79 3.73 2.11 -36.18
N TYR A 80 2.96 2.91 -35.44
CA TYR A 80 2.83 2.78 -33.98
C TYR A 80 2.07 1.52 -33.54
N GLY A 81 1.08 1.10 -34.35
CA GLY A 81 0.36 -0.15 -34.14
C GLY A 81 -0.64 -0.13 -32.97
N PRO A 82 -1.32 -1.27 -32.74
CA PRO A 82 -2.33 -1.41 -31.69
C PRO A 82 -1.71 -1.39 -30.27
N GLU A 83 -2.53 -1.13 -29.24
CA GLU A 83 -2.07 -1.31 -27.84
C GLU A 83 -1.81 -2.79 -27.60
N ALA A 84 -0.62 -3.09 -27.07
CA ALA A 84 -0.30 -4.44 -26.64
C ALA A 84 -1.31 -4.86 -25.56
N PRO A 85 -1.82 -6.11 -25.62
CA PRO A 85 -2.68 -6.62 -24.55
C PRO A 85 -1.95 -6.48 -23.21
N PRO A 86 -2.67 -6.19 -22.11
CA PRO A 86 -2.05 -6.09 -20.80
C PRO A 86 -1.27 -7.37 -20.52
N LYS A 87 0.04 -7.24 -20.29
CA LYS A 87 0.86 -8.37 -19.83
C LYS A 87 0.25 -8.86 -18.51
N LYS A 88 -0.52 -9.95 -18.55
CA LYS A 88 -0.96 -10.63 -17.34
C LYS A 88 0.30 -11.08 -16.63
N ARG A 89 0.54 -10.58 -15.41
CA ARG A 89 1.59 -11.16 -14.57
C ARG A 89 1.30 -12.65 -14.47
N PRO A 90 2.28 -13.53 -14.74
CA PRO A 90 2.10 -14.94 -14.47
C PRO A 90 1.74 -15.05 -12.99
N SER A 91 0.58 -15.63 -12.67
CA SER A 91 0.27 -15.97 -11.30
C SER A 91 1.36 -16.92 -10.85
N LYS A 92 2.08 -16.59 -9.78
CA LYS A 92 2.97 -17.55 -9.13
C LYS A 92 2.12 -18.78 -8.84
N ALA A 93 2.35 -19.87 -9.57
CA ALA A 93 1.57 -21.09 -9.48
C ALA A 93 2.01 -21.78 -8.19
N VAL A 94 1.42 -21.34 -7.08
CA VAL A 94 1.59 -21.99 -5.80
C VAL A 94 0.37 -22.86 -5.61
N ALA A 95 0.58 -24.16 -5.40
CA ALA A 95 -0.51 -25.08 -5.10
C ALA A 95 -1.27 -24.54 -3.88
N PRO A 96 -2.60 -24.40 -3.93
CA PRO A 96 -3.38 -23.93 -2.79
C PRO A 96 -3.37 -24.99 -1.68
N VAL A 97 -3.47 -24.55 -0.42
CA VAL A 97 -3.62 -25.47 0.74
C VAL A 97 -5.10 -25.77 0.92
N PRO A 98 -5.51 -27.04 1.08
CA PRO A 98 -6.88 -27.39 1.46
C PRO A 98 -7.34 -26.60 2.68
N LEU A 99 -8.47 -25.89 2.54
CA LEU A 99 -9.12 -25.21 3.65
C LEU A 99 -9.69 -26.26 4.60
N THR A 100 -9.39 -26.14 5.89
CA THR A 100 -9.96 -27.03 6.91
C THR A 100 -10.90 -26.24 7.82
N TYR A 101 -11.91 -26.92 8.37
CA TYR A 101 -12.74 -26.36 9.42
C TYR A 101 -12.21 -26.85 10.77
N PRO A 102 -11.96 -25.97 11.76
CA PRO A 102 -11.46 -26.39 13.06
C PRO A 102 -12.43 -27.30 13.81
N ASP A 103 -11.91 -28.31 14.50
CA ASP A 103 -12.71 -29.17 15.36
C ASP A 103 -13.02 -28.46 16.69
N PHE A 104 -14.04 -27.60 16.68
CA PHE A 104 -14.48 -26.89 17.88
C PHE A 104 -15.33 -27.80 18.76
N PRO A 105 -15.07 -27.85 20.09
CA PRO A 105 -15.96 -28.48 21.05
C PRO A 105 -17.40 -27.97 20.94
N GLU A 106 -18.37 -28.82 21.31
CA GLU A 106 -19.80 -28.52 21.18
C GLU A 106 -20.23 -27.30 22.01
N GLU A 107 -19.57 -27.06 23.16
CA GLU A 107 -19.82 -25.91 24.02
C GLU A 107 -19.35 -24.56 23.44
N LEU A 108 -18.52 -24.58 22.39
CA LEU A 108 -18.06 -23.38 21.70
C LEU A 108 -19.02 -23.04 20.56
N THR A 109 -20.16 -22.44 20.92
CA THR A 109 -21.27 -22.13 20.00
C THR A 109 -21.04 -20.88 19.16
N HIS A 110 -20.26 -19.93 19.67
CA HIS A 110 -20.02 -18.65 19.01
C HIS A 110 -18.71 -18.69 18.26
N ARG A 111 -18.78 -18.62 16.92
CA ARG A 111 -17.64 -18.88 16.05
C ARG A 111 -17.47 -17.78 15.02
N ILE A 112 -16.23 -17.42 14.76
CA ILE A 112 -15.89 -16.43 13.74
C ILE A 112 -14.52 -16.74 13.12
N HIS A 113 -14.42 -16.45 11.83
CA HIS A 113 -13.26 -16.74 11.01
C HIS A 113 -12.85 -15.49 10.23
N PHE A 114 -11.56 -15.16 10.23
CA PHE A 114 -11.04 -14.03 9.45
C PHE A 114 -9.57 -14.19 9.13
N LEU A 115 -9.14 -13.54 8.06
CA LEU A 115 -7.72 -13.46 7.69
C LEU A 115 -7.00 -12.42 8.55
N GLU A 116 -5.79 -12.75 8.99
CA GLU A 116 -4.86 -11.77 9.54
C GLU A 116 -4.49 -10.70 8.52
N GLY A 117 -4.07 -9.53 9.02
CA GLY A 117 -3.52 -8.49 8.17
C GLY A 117 -3.06 -7.28 8.98
N PRO A 118 -2.35 -6.34 8.33
CA PRO A 118 -1.70 -5.21 9.00
C PRO A 118 -2.66 -4.07 9.38
N GLY A 119 -3.96 -4.21 9.14
CA GLY A 119 -4.94 -3.19 9.47
C GLY A 119 -5.36 -3.25 10.93
N ILE A 120 -5.55 -2.09 11.57
CA ILE A 120 -5.97 -1.92 12.97
C ILE A 120 -7.09 -2.90 13.35
N ARG A 121 -8.16 -2.96 12.55
CA ARG A 121 -9.32 -3.84 12.78
C ARG A 121 -8.96 -5.33 12.87
N ARG A 122 -8.05 -5.78 12.00
CA ARG A 122 -7.58 -7.18 11.98
C ARG A 122 -6.67 -7.46 13.16
N GLN A 123 -5.73 -6.58 13.46
CA GLN A 123 -4.82 -6.74 14.59
C GLN A 123 -5.57 -6.73 15.92
N ARG A 124 -6.53 -5.81 16.12
CA ARG A 124 -7.44 -5.82 17.27
C ARG A 124 -8.17 -7.15 17.43
N ALA A 125 -8.76 -7.64 16.35
CA ALA A 125 -9.47 -8.92 16.37
C ALA A 125 -8.53 -10.10 16.69
N VAL A 126 -7.29 -10.08 16.18
CA VAL A 126 -6.26 -11.08 16.50
C VAL A 126 -5.88 -11.03 17.98
N GLU A 127 -5.69 -9.84 18.55
CA GLU A 127 -5.32 -9.70 19.95
C GLU A 127 -6.45 -10.16 20.86
N LEU A 128 -7.68 -9.74 20.57
CA LEU A 128 -8.86 -10.19 21.32
C LEU A 128 -9.08 -11.70 21.22
N ALA A 129 -8.68 -12.33 20.11
CA ALA A 129 -8.73 -13.78 19.96
C ALA A 129 -7.91 -14.51 21.03
N THR A 130 -6.84 -13.89 21.57
CA THR A 130 -5.99 -14.53 22.59
C THR A 130 -6.72 -14.82 23.91
N TYR A 131 -7.81 -14.10 24.19
CA TYR A 131 -8.68 -14.32 25.34
C TYR A 131 -9.74 -15.41 25.11
N ALA A 132 -9.86 -15.93 23.89
CA ALA A 132 -10.84 -16.96 23.55
C ALA A 132 -10.36 -18.36 23.98
N PRO A 133 -11.28 -19.26 24.39
CA PRO A 133 -10.93 -20.61 24.84
C PRO A 133 -10.42 -21.51 23.70
N ALA A 134 -10.77 -21.24 22.44
CA ALA A 134 -10.21 -21.93 21.29
C ALA A 134 -9.86 -20.98 20.15
N VAL A 135 -8.62 -21.08 19.68
CA VAL A 135 -8.11 -20.39 18.50
C VAL A 135 -7.39 -21.39 17.61
N SER A 136 -7.80 -21.49 16.36
CA SER A 136 -7.14 -22.27 15.32
C SER A 136 -6.54 -21.34 14.26
N ARG A 137 -5.31 -21.65 13.83
CA ARG A 137 -4.59 -20.90 12.81
C ARG A 137 -4.20 -21.80 11.66
N GLN A 138 -4.52 -21.36 10.44
CA GLN A 138 -4.17 -22.07 9.21
C GLN A 138 -3.39 -21.12 8.31
N THR A 139 -2.22 -21.53 7.83
CA THR A 139 -1.39 -20.70 6.95
C THR A 139 -1.47 -21.20 5.52
N SER A 140 -1.88 -20.33 4.61
CA SER A 140 -1.90 -20.63 3.17
C SER A 140 -0.49 -20.65 2.59
N THR A 141 -0.37 -21.17 1.38
CA THR A 141 0.91 -21.15 0.65
C THR A 141 1.37 -19.75 0.22
N ARG A 142 0.51 -18.73 0.36
CA ARG A 142 0.85 -17.31 0.18
C ARG A 142 1.26 -16.63 1.50
N GLY A 143 1.44 -17.40 2.58
CA GLY A 143 1.76 -16.88 3.91
C GLY A 143 0.61 -16.12 4.56
N ARG A 144 -0.63 -16.29 4.08
CA ARG A 144 -1.81 -15.67 4.68
C ARG A 144 -2.34 -16.58 5.77
N VAL A 145 -2.56 -16.03 6.96
CA VAL A 145 -3.08 -16.78 8.10
C VAL A 145 -4.58 -16.56 8.24
N LEU A 146 -5.33 -17.65 8.28
CA LEU A 146 -6.75 -17.69 8.68
C LEU A 146 -6.81 -17.99 10.18
N VAL A 147 -7.42 -17.09 10.93
CA VAL A 147 -7.73 -17.26 12.35
C VAL A 147 -9.18 -17.68 12.47
N SER A 148 -9.42 -18.74 13.23
CA SER A 148 -10.75 -19.24 13.54
C SER A 148 -10.90 -19.31 15.05
N ILE A 149 -11.97 -18.73 15.58
CA ILE A 149 -12.17 -18.52 17.00
C ILE A 149 -13.47 -19.21 17.41
N GLY A 150 -13.43 -19.92 18.52
CA GLY A 150 -14.59 -20.48 19.20
C GLY A 150 -14.69 -19.93 20.63
N VAL A 151 -15.87 -19.45 21.00
CA VAL A 151 -16.17 -18.92 22.34
C VAL A 151 -17.45 -19.55 22.86
N ARG A 152 -17.53 -19.65 24.19
CA ARG A 152 -18.73 -20.12 24.88
C ARG A 152 -19.77 -19.00 24.98
N MET A 153 -21.03 -19.38 25.14
CA MET A 153 -22.17 -18.47 25.33
C MET A 153 -21.99 -17.53 26.54
N ASP A 154 -21.39 -17.98 27.64
CA ASP A 154 -21.09 -17.14 28.81
C ASP A 154 -20.01 -16.07 28.54
N GLN A 155 -19.28 -16.19 27.43
CA GLN A 155 -18.25 -15.23 26.98
C GLN A 155 -18.74 -14.37 25.79
N VAL A 156 -20.05 -14.26 25.58
CA VAL A 156 -20.65 -13.53 24.45
C VAL A 156 -20.17 -12.07 24.32
N ARG A 157 -19.80 -11.39 25.42
CA ARG A 157 -19.22 -10.04 25.39
C ARG A 157 -17.87 -10.01 24.67
N LEU A 158 -17.02 -11.04 24.84
CA LEU A 158 -15.77 -11.18 24.09
C LEU A 158 -16.06 -11.41 22.60
N PHE A 159 -17.00 -12.32 22.31
CA PHE A 159 -17.37 -12.65 20.93
C PHE A 159 -17.84 -11.44 20.16
N GLU A 160 -18.80 -10.71 20.71
CA GLU A 160 -19.32 -9.46 20.16
C GLU A 160 -18.20 -8.46 19.87
N ARG A 161 -17.28 -8.28 20.83
CA ARG A 161 -16.17 -7.35 20.68
C ARG A 161 -15.24 -7.74 19.54
N ILE A 162 -14.99 -9.03 19.33
CA ILE A 162 -14.24 -9.55 18.18
C ILE A 162 -14.99 -9.26 16.88
N VAL A 163 -16.29 -9.60 16.83
CA VAL A 163 -17.18 -9.38 15.67
C VAL A 163 -17.17 -7.92 15.24
N GLU A 164 -17.29 -7.00 16.18
CA GLU A 164 -17.34 -5.57 15.87
C GLU A 164 -15.95 -5.02 15.51
N SER A 165 -14.88 -5.51 16.13
CA SER A 165 -13.50 -5.14 15.77
C SER A 165 -13.19 -5.53 14.32
N ILE A 166 -13.53 -6.76 13.93
CA ILE A 166 -13.31 -7.23 12.57
C ILE A 166 -14.34 -6.67 11.60
N GLY A 167 -15.60 -6.52 11.99
CA GLY A 167 -16.78 -6.14 11.19
C GLY A 167 -16.86 -6.85 9.83
N ASP A 168 -17.13 -6.10 8.76
CA ASP A 168 -17.23 -6.63 7.38
C ASP A 168 -15.99 -7.37 6.87
N LEU A 169 -14.83 -7.16 7.49
CA LEU A 169 -13.58 -7.81 7.13
C LEU A 169 -13.51 -9.29 7.51
N ALA A 170 -14.53 -9.83 8.19
CA ALA A 170 -14.67 -11.27 8.46
C ALA A 170 -14.89 -12.08 7.18
N MET A 171 -15.52 -11.49 6.16
CA MET A 171 -15.76 -12.15 4.88
C MET A 171 -14.52 -12.03 3.98
N GLY A 172 -13.56 -12.94 4.16
CA GLY A 172 -12.33 -12.98 3.38
C GLY A 172 -12.47 -13.69 2.03
N ASP A 173 -11.66 -13.27 1.05
CA ASP A 173 -11.43 -14.01 -0.20
C ASP A 173 -10.36 -15.08 0.05
N TYR A 174 -10.78 -16.25 0.53
CA TYR A 174 -9.89 -17.36 0.85
C TYR A 174 -9.15 -17.93 -0.37
N PRO A 175 -9.78 -18.07 -1.56
CA PRO A 175 -9.07 -18.40 -2.80
C PRO A 175 -7.95 -17.40 -3.12
N ALA A 176 -8.21 -16.09 -3.05
CA ALA A 176 -7.17 -15.08 -3.25
C ALA A 176 -6.10 -15.12 -2.15
N ALA A 177 -6.46 -15.55 -0.94
CA ALA A 177 -5.50 -15.78 0.13
C ALA A 177 -4.65 -17.05 -0.08
N GLY A 178 -4.98 -17.92 -1.03
CA GLY A 178 -4.21 -19.14 -1.35
C GLY A 178 -4.73 -20.43 -0.71
N PHE A 179 -5.98 -20.43 -0.25
CA PHE A 179 -6.67 -21.63 0.21
C PHE A 179 -7.45 -22.29 -0.92
N ASP A 180 -7.47 -23.61 -0.94
CA ASP A 180 -8.40 -24.41 -1.74
C ASP A 180 -9.67 -24.61 -0.94
N ILE A 181 -10.74 -23.94 -1.36
CA ILE A 181 -12.03 -23.99 -0.68
C ILE A 181 -12.90 -25.18 -1.10
N GLY A 182 -12.46 -25.99 -2.07
CA GLY A 182 -13.20 -27.14 -2.60
C GLY A 182 -14.50 -26.80 -3.36
N TYR A 183 -14.96 -25.54 -3.33
CA TYR A 183 -16.17 -25.09 -4.00
C TYR A 183 -15.89 -24.47 -5.36
N VAL A 184 -16.52 -25.03 -6.39
CA VAL A 184 -16.47 -24.52 -7.77
C VAL A 184 -17.80 -23.85 -8.09
N MET A 185 -17.85 -22.52 -7.97
CA MET A 185 -19.08 -21.74 -8.18
C MET A 185 -19.60 -21.81 -9.61
N ARG A 186 -18.71 -21.69 -10.60
CA ARG A 186 -19.09 -21.69 -12.02
C ARG A 186 -19.05 -23.11 -12.59
N PRO A 187 -20.14 -23.62 -13.18
CA PRO A 187 -20.12 -24.93 -13.82
C PRO A 187 -19.12 -24.99 -14.98
N ASP A 188 -18.51 -26.16 -15.15
CA ASP A 188 -17.59 -26.43 -16.26
C ASP A 188 -18.31 -26.36 -17.62
N GLY A 189 -17.55 -25.98 -18.66
CA GLY A 189 -18.04 -26.00 -20.04
C GLY A 189 -18.87 -24.80 -20.47
N ILE A 190 -19.02 -23.76 -19.65
CA ILE A 190 -19.76 -22.54 -20.02
C ILE A 190 -18.82 -21.51 -20.66
N PRO A 191 -19.03 -21.12 -21.94
CA PRO A 191 -18.28 -20.06 -22.62
C PRO A 191 -18.25 -18.73 -21.86
N GLN A 192 -17.15 -17.98 -22.00
CA GLN A 192 -17.01 -16.65 -21.40
C GLN A 192 -18.06 -15.69 -21.98
N GLY A 193 -18.83 -15.02 -21.11
CA GLY A 193 -19.88 -14.07 -21.50
C GLY A 193 -21.29 -14.65 -21.57
N GLN A 194 -21.45 -15.97 -21.44
CA GLN A 194 -22.77 -16.59 -21.34
C GLN A 194 -23.29 -16.56 -19.91
N SER A 195 -24.60 -16.37 -19.75
CA SER A 195 -25.29 -16.45 -18.44
C SER A 195 -25.20 -17.88 -17.89
N TRP A 196 -25.08 -18.00 -16.57
CA TRP A 196 -25.03 -19.26 -15.85
C TRP A 196 -25.58 -19.13 -14.43
N THR A 197 -26.02 -20.26 -13.89
CA THR A 197 -26.44 -20.41 -12.49
C THR A 197 -25.33 -21.08 -11.71
N SER A 198 -25.04 -20.61 -10.49
CA SER A 198 -23.98 -21.20 -9.67
C SER A 198 -24.30 -22.62 -9.24
N ASN A 199 -23.27 -23.46 -9.13
CA ASN A 199 -23.40 -24.76 -8.47
C ASN A 199 -23.92 -24.56 -7.03
N PRO A 200 -24.73 -25.50 -6.49
CA PRO A 200 -25.09 -25.45 -5.08
C PRO A 200 -23.82 -25.64 -4.22
N LEU A 201 -23.73 -24.88 -3.14
CA LEU A 201 -22.67 -25.04 -2.17
C LEU A 201 -22.99 -26.24 -1.27
N ASP A 202 -22.12 -27.26 -1.27
CA ASP A 202 -22.26 -28.41 -0.36
C ASP A 202 -22.05 -27.96 1.10
N PRO A 203 -23.06 -28.11 1.99
CA PRO A 203 -22.97 -27.72 3.39
C PRO A 203 -21.86 -28.45 4.17
N MET A 204 -21.38 -29.60 3.69
CA MET A 204 -20.31 -30.36 4.32
C MET A 204 -18.92 -29.77 4.04
N LEU A 205 -18.80 -28.87 3.06
CA LEU A 205 -17.52 -28.22 2.78
C LEU A 205 -17.10 -27.30 3.93
N PRO A 206 -15.80 -27.25 4.27
CA PRO A 206 -15.27 -26.33 5.28
C PRO A 206 -15.67 -24.87 5.07
N ILE A 207 -15.68 -24.43 3.80
CA ILE A 207 -16.04 -23.05 3.44
C ILE A 207 -17.51 -22.72 3.73
N ALA A 208 -18.41 -23.69 3.55
CA ALA A 208 -19.84 -23.49 3.83
C ALA A 208 -20.08 -23.27 5.32
N ARG A 209 -19.39 -24.05 6.17
CA ARG A 209 -19.43 -23.91 7.62
C ARG A 209 -18.83 -22.58 8.09
N ILE A 210 -17.68 -22.20 7.55
CA ILE A 210 -17.03 -20.90 7.85
C ILE A 210 -17.93 -19.72 7.48
N TRP A 211 -18.55 -19.74 6.29
CA TRP A 211 -19.47 -18.68 5.88
C TRP A 211 -20.72 -18.64 6.74
N ASN A 212 -21.30 -19.80 7.08
CA ASN A 212 -22.45 -19.86 7.98
C ASN A 212 -22.14 -19.27 9.37
N ASP A 213 -21.00 -19.63 9.95
CA ASP A 213 -20.56 -19.09 11.24
C ASP A 213 -20.36 -17.57 11.17
N ASN A 214 -19.70 -17.07 10.12
CA ASN A 214 -19.50 -15.65 9.91
C ASN A 214 -20.81 -14.87 9.67
N GLU A 215 -21.77 -15.42 8.94
CA GLU A 215 -23.08 -14.77 8.73
C GLU A 215 -23.87 -14.71 10.04
N ARG A 216 -23.88 -15.78 10.84
CA ARG A 216 -24.47 -15.78 12.19
C ARG A 216 -23.80 -14.76 13.10
N ALA A 217 -22.47 -14.66 13.04
CA ALA A 217 -21.70 -13.70 13.81
C ALA A 217 -22.13 -12.25 13.55
N ARG A 218 -22.65 -11.91 12.36
CA ARG A 218 -23.15 -10.55 12.05
C ARG A 218 -24.30 -10.10 12.94
N GLY A 219 -25.08 -11.04 13.50
CA GLY A 219 -26.11 -10.76 14.49
C GLY A 219 -25.58 -10.08 15.76
N TYR A 220 -24.29 -10.23 16.04
CA TYR A 220 -23.60 -9.59 17.18
C TYR A 220 -22.87 -8.31 16.77
N GLY A 221 -22.96 -7.91 15.49
CA GLY A 221 -22.31 -6.70 14.99
C GLY A 221 -23.15 -5.43 15.18
N PHE A 222 -22.50 -4.28 15.05
CA PHE A 222 -23.11 -2.96 15.15
C PHE A 222 -24.37 -2.77 14.28
N GLN A 223 -24.37 -3.29 13.05
CA GLN A 223 -25.51 -3.15 12.13
C GLN A 223 -26.76 -3.87 12.64
N ALA A 224 -26.60 -5.07 13.22
CA ALA A 224 -27.72 -5.80 13.80
C ALA A 224 -28.32 -5.03 14.96
N ARG A 225 -27.48 -4.47 15.84
CA ARG A 225 -27.90 -3.62 16.96
C ARG A 225 -28.66 -2.38 16.53
N LEU A 226 -28.16 -1.71 15.49
CA LEU A 226 -28.82 -0.52 14.93
C LEU A 226 -30.21 -0.82 14.42
N LEU A 227 -30.38 -1.96 13.76
CA LEU A 227 -31.65 -2.36 13.18
C LEU A 227 -32.63 -2.90 14.23
N GLY A 228 -32.14 -3.41 15.36
CA GLY A 228 -33.00 -3.88 16.44
C GLY A 228 -33.94 -4.98 15.93
N ASP A 229 -35.23 -4.82 16.23
CA ASP A 229 -36.31 -5.70 15.74
C ASP A 229 -36.49 -5.71 14.22
N GLN A 230 -35.82 -4.82 13.47
CA GLN A 230 -35.81 -4.83 12.00
C GLN A 230 -34.70 -5.73 11.44
N TRP A 231 -33.72 -6.12 12.26
CA TRP A 231 -32.73 -7.11 11.85
C TRP A 231 -33.41 -8.45 11.60
N ARG A 232 -33.01 -9.15 10.55
CA ARG A 232 -33.53 -10.48 10.20
C ARG A 232 -32.46 -11.55 10.18
N GLY A 233 -31.17 -11.19 10.12
CA GLY A 233 -30.10 -12.18 9.95
C GLY A 233 -30.19 -12.92 8.61
N VAL A 234 -29.33 -13.93 8.45
CA VAL A 234 -29.33 -14.80 7.27
C VAL A 234 -30.40 -15.90 7.35
N ASP A 235 -30.76 -16.28 8.58
CA ASP A 235 -31.73 -17.32 8.93
C ASP A 235 -33.17 -16.79 9.06
N GLY A 236 -33.35 -15.47 9.16
CA GLY A 236 -34.66 -14.86 9.36
C GLY A 236 -35.10 -14.80 10.82
N GLU A 237 -34.27 -15.28 11.77
CA GLU A 237 -34.61 -15.39 13.19
C GLU A 237 -34.51 -14.05 13.93
N GLY A 238 -33.82 -13.07 13.35
CA GLY A 238 -33.67 -11.73 13.93
C GLY A 238 -32.44 -11.62 14.83
N LEU A 239 -32.57 -10.88 15.93
CA LEU A 239 -31.46 -10.68 16.86
C LEU A 239 -31.21 -11.94 17.71
N PRO A 240 -29.95 -12.34 17.94
CA PRO A 240 -29.63 -13.41 18.88
C PRO A 240 -30.23 -13.15 20.28
N GLU A 241 -30.78 -14.19 20.90
CA GLU A 241 -31.45 -14.09 22.22
C GLU A 241 -30.47 -13.79 23.36
N ASP A 242 -29.21 -14.18 23.21
CA ASP A 242 -28.14 -14.05 24.19
C ASP A 242 -27.26 -12.82 23.98
N LEU A 243 -27.74 -11.88 23.16
CA LEU A 243 -27.11 -10.58 23.01
C LEU A 243 -26.85 -9.96 24.40
N PRO A 244 -25.61 -9.58 24.74
CA PRO A 244 -25.31 -9.19 26.12
C PRO A 244 -26.15 -7.99 26.58
N ASP A 245 -26.47 -7.87 27.87
CA ASP A 245 -27.10 -6.65 28.40
C ASP A 245 -26.08 -5.51 28.53
N LEU A 246 -26.55 -4.29 28.25
CA LEU A 246 -25.86 -3.01 28.22
C LEU A 246 -25.93 -2.25 29.54
N THR A 247 -26.80 -2.66 30.46
CA THR A 247 -26.99 -1.91 31.71
C THR A 247 -25.77 -2.00 32.62
N GLY A 248 -24.99 -3.08 32.55
CA GLY A 248 -23.83 -3.32 33.39
C GLY A 248 -22.52 -2.83 32.79
N GLY A 249 -22.24 -1.52 32.94
CA GLY A 249 -20.93 -0.84 32.85
C GLY A 249 -20.06 -1.11 31.61
N PRO A 250 -18.93 -0.38 31.44
CA PRO A 250 -17.96 -0.74 30.41
C PRO A 250 -17.29 -2.10 30.72
N TRP A 251 -16.87 -2.82 29.67
CA TRP A 251 -16.27 -4.15 29.79
C TRP A 251 -15.11 -4.39 28.79
N ASP A 252 -13.98 -4.90 29.30
CA ASP A 252 -12.81 -5.35 28.54
C ASP A 252 -12.35 -6.72 29.05
N PRO A 253 -11.92 -7.64 28.16
CA PRO A 253 -11.28 -8.88 28.60
C PRO A 253 -9.91 -8.64 29.28
N ASP A 254 -9.21 -7.53 28.98
CA ASP A 254 -7.96 -7.17 29.63
C ASP A 254 -8.22 -6.35 30.92
N PRO A 255 -7.78 -6.80 32.09
CA PRO A 255 -7.96 -6.09 33.36
C PRO A 255 -7.38 -4.67 33.39
N HIS A 256 -6.27 -4.40 32.67
CA HIS A 256 -5.67 -3.06 32.64
C HIS A 256 -6.58 -2.10 31.88
N TRP A 257 -7.06 -2.52 30.71
CA TRP A 257 -7.99 -1.73 29.91
C TRP A 257 -9.36 -1.61 30.57
N GLN A 258 -9.84 -2.66 31.23
CA GLN A 258 -11.03 -2.58 32.07
C GLN A 258 -10.93 -1.45 33.09
N ARG A 259 -9.78 -1.33 33.78
CA ARG A 259 -9.57 -0.27 34.77
C ARG A 259 -9.52 1.12 34.13
N VAL A 260 -8.87 1.27 32.98
CA VAL A 260 -8.87 2.52 32.20
C VAL A 260 -10.31 2.93 31.83
N LEU A 261 -11.13 1.97 31.41
CA LEU A 261 -12.52 2.21 31.06
C LEU A 261 -13.37 2.61 32.27
N GLU A 262 -13.17 2.00 33.43
CA GLU A 262 -13.83 2.41 34.67
C GLU A 262 -13.50 3.86 35.07
N LEU A 263 -12.23 4.26 34.98
CA LEU A 263 -11.80 5.62 35.31
C LEU A 263 -12.36 6.66 34.33
N THR A 264 -12.34 6.34 33.03
CA THR A 264 -12.91 7.24 32.02
C THR A 264 -14.44 7.34 32.13
N GLU A 265 -15.13 6.29 32.61
CA GLU A 265 -16.56 6.34 32.92
C GLU A 265 -16.85 7.23 34.13
N ALA A 266 -15.95 7.21 35.11
CA ALA A 266 -16.00 8.07 36.30
C ALA A 266 -15.51 9.51 36.07
N ASP A 267 -15.15 9.87 34.83
CA ASP A 267 -14.57 11.19 34.46
C ASP A 267 -13.20 11.48 35.09
N CYS A 268 -12.49 10.43 35.54
CA CYS A 268 -11.14 10.47 36.10
C CYS A 268 -10.08 10.33 35.00
N LEU A 269 -10.04 11.28 34.05
CA LEU A 269 -9.23 11.16 32.83
C LEU A 269 -7.72 11.16 33.07
N ASP A 270 -7.21 11.97 34.00
CA ASP A 270 -5.77 12.02 34.31
C ASP A 270 -5.29 10.70 34.95
N GLU A 271 -6.09 10.10 35.83
CA GLU A 271 -5.79 8.80 36.43
C GLU A 271 -5.81 7.70 35.37
N ALA A 272 -6.76 7.75 34.43
CA ALA A 272 -6.81 6.83 33.30
C ALA A 272 -5.54 6.95 32.44
N LEU A 273 -5.06 8.17 32.21
CA LEU A 273 -3.86 8.43 31.43
C LEU A 273 -2.62 7.84 32.10
N VAL A 274 -2.47 7.97 33.43
CA VAL A 274 -1.38 7.34 34.17
C VAL A 274 -1.35 5.83 33.98
N LEU A 275 -2.52 5.17 33.95
CA LEU A 275 -2.59 3.73 33.67
C LEU A 275 -2.18 3.41 32.23
N VAL A 276 -2.63 4.20 31.25
CA VAL A 276 -2.22 4.03 29.84
C VAL A 276 -0.71 4.18 29.67
N GLU A 277 -0.10 5.14 30.37
CA GLU A 277 1.36 5.35 30.33
C GLU A 277 2.16 4.19 30.90
N ALA A 278 1.60 3.47 31.89
CA ALA A 278 2.22 2.26 32.46
C ALA A 278 2.14 1.04 31.52
N ILE A 279 1.21 1.03 30.55
CA ILE A 279 1.08 -0.05 29.56
C ILE A 279 2.18 0.12 28.50
N PRO A 280 2.98 -0.92 28.19
CA PRO A 280 3.98 -0.84 27.12
C PRO A 280 3.35 -0.46 25.77
N GLY A 281 4.03 0.38 24.97
CA GLY A 281 3.46 0.88 23.70
C GLY A 281 2.94 -0.22 22.76
N ARG A 282 3.64 -1.36 22.69
CA ARG A 282 3.21 -2.52 21.88
C ARG A 282 1.83 -3.06 22.28
N ASP A 283 1.46 -2.93 23.55
CA ASP A 283 0.21 -3.45 24.13
C ASP A 283 -0.90 -2.39 24.07
N ARG A 284 -0.59 -1.17 23.58
CA ARG A 284 -1.55 -0.06 23.31
C ARG A 284 -2.20 -0.14 21.94
N GLU A 285 -1.59 -0.81 20.97
CA GLU A 285 -2.09 -0.91 19.58
C GLU A 285 -3.58 -1.34 19.48
N PRO A 286 -4.07 -2.30 20.29
CA PRO A 286 -5.47 -2.70 20.24
C PRO A 286 -6.45 -1.60 20.66
N MET A 287 -6.02 -0.69 21.54
CA MET A 287 -6.82 0.41 22.05
C MET A 287 -6.40 1.76 21.45
N PHE A 288 -5.96 1.74 20.20
CA PHE A 288 -5.53 2.95 19.49
C PHE A 288 -6.56 4.09 19.58
N ASP A 289 -7.86 3.81 19.44
CA ASP A 289 -8.87 4.88 19.48
C ASP A 289 -8.98 5.52 20.87
N GLU A 290 -8.92 4.68 21.90
CA GLU A 290 -8.96 5.02 23.32
C GLU A 290 -7.78 5.91 23.70
N VAL A 291 -6.57 5.47 23.33
CA VAL A 291 -5.34 6.19 23.65
C VAL A 291 -5.33 7.57 22.99
N ILE A 292 -5.69 7.67 21.70
CA ILE A 292 -5.64 8.94 20.97
C ILE A 292 -6.66 9.94 21.49
N TYR A 293 -7.90 9.52 21.73
CA TYR A 293 -8.91 10.45 22.24
C TYR A 293 -8.65 10.79 23.72
N LEU A 294 -8.07 9.89 24.53
CA LEU A 294 -7.64 10.24 25.89
C LEU A 294 -6.56 11.33 25.86
N ARG A 295 -5.52 11.20 25.01
CA ARG A 295 -4.50 12.24 24.79
C ARG A 295 -5.12 13.58 24.37
N PHE A 296 -6.11 13.53 23.49
CA PHE A 296 -6.87 14.72 23.05
C PHE A 296 -7.62 15.37 24.21
N LEU A 297 -8.35 14.61 25.03
CA LEU A 297 -9.13 15.14 26.14
C LEU A 297 -8.26 15.73 27.26
N THR A 298 -7.14 15.07 27.58
CA THR A 298 -6.18 15.52 28.60
C THR A 298 -5.19 16.57 28.08
N LYS A 299 -5.23 16.86 26.76
CA LYS A 299 -4.30 17.77 26.07
C LYS A 299 -2.83 17.39 26.30
N THR A 300 -2.57 16.08 26.40
CA THR A 300 -1.22 15.56 26.60
C THR A 300 -0.56 15.33 25.24
N PRO A 301 0.74 15.65 25.07
CA PRO A 301 1.45 15.40 23.82
C PRO A 301 1.35 13.94 23.39
N LEU A 302 1.13 13.74 22.09
CA LEU A 302 1.11 12.42 21.49
C LEU A 302 2.53 11.82 21.47
N GLN A 303 2.64 10.53 21.78
CA GLN A 303 3.89 9.78 21.66
C GLN A 303 3.86 8.86 20.43
N ALA A 304 5.00 8.61 19.80
CA ALA A 304 5.14 7.64 18.70
C ALA A 304 4.65 6.24 19.12
N GLN A 305 4.84 5.89 20.39
CA GLN A 305 4.35 4.66 21.00
C GLN A 305 2.82 4.54 21.00
N ASP A 306 2.08 5.65 20.97
CA ASP A 306 0.61 5.64 20.93
C ASP A 306 0.07 5.30 19.53
N ILE A 307 0.89 5.40 18.48
CA ILE A 307 0.50 5.18 17.07
C ILE A 307 1.29 4.09 16.36
N ARG A 308 1.89 3.15 17.10
CA ARG A 308 2.71 2.04 16.56
C ARG A 308 2.04 1.29 15.43
N VAL A 309 0.72 1.08 15.49
CA VAL A 309 -0.03 0.40 14.44
C VAL A 309 0.02 1.14 13.10
N LEU A 310 -0.12 2.46 13.12
CA LEU A 310 -0.04 3.31 11.93
C LEU A 310 1.40 3.41 11.42
N ALA A 311 2.35 3.58 12.34
CA ALA A 311 3.78 3.57 12.05
C ALA A 311 4.20 2.25 11.36
N ARG A 312 3.76 1.10 11.90
CA ARG A 312 4.04 -0.22 11.31
C ARG A 312 3.40 -0.35 9.94
N LYS A 313 2.16 0.12 9.76
CA LYS A 313 1.49 0.15 8.45
C LYS A 313 2.27 0.98 7.44
N HIS A 314 2.86 2.11 7.83
CA HIS A 314 3.75 2.88 6.96
C HIS A 314 5.00 2.09 6.61
N VAL A 315 5.71 1.60 7.64
CA VAL A 315 6.97 0.85 7.51
C VAL A 315 6.85 -0.37 6.59
N VAL A 316 5.79 -1.17 6.70
CA VAL A 316 5.64 -2.38 5.84
C VAL A 316 5.47 -2.05 4.35
N ASN A 317 5.07 -0.82 4.02
CA ASN A 317 4.93 -0.35 2.64
C ASN A 317 6.20 0.37 2.13
N SER A 318 7.20 0.56 2.98
CA SER A 318 8.46 1.18 2.63
C SER A 318 9.34 0.27 1.75
N LEU A 319 10.18 0.88 0.92
CA LEU A 319 11.20 0.17 0.14
C LEU A 319 12.28 -0.46 1.03
N ILE A 320 12.44 -0.01 2.27
CA ILE A 320 13.38 -0.56 3.26
C ILE A 320 12.67 -1.25 4.43
N ALA A 321 11.44 -1.73 4.22
CA ALA A 321 10.59 -2.33 5.24
C ALA A 321 11.33 -3.34 6.13
N GLY A 322 12.18 -4.20 5.56
CA GLY A 322 12.96 -5.18 6.33
C GLY A 322 13.79 -4.54 7.45
N ARG A 323 14.50 -3.44 7.15
CA ARG A 323 15.37 -2.77 8.11
C ARG A 323 14.60 -1.89 9.10
N LEU A 324 13.56 -1.21 8.63
CA LEU A 324 12.67 -0.45 9.50
C LEU A 324 11.90 -1.35 10.48
N LEU A 325 11.57 -2.58 10.10
CA LEU A 325 10.94 -3.55 10.99
C LEU A 325 11.93 -4.12 12.01
N GLU A 326 13.18 -4.36 11.61
CA GLU A 326 14.25 -4.84 12.48
C GLU A 326 14.63 -3.77 13.54
N GLU A 327 14.70 -2.51 13.13
CA GLU A 327 15.07 -1.37 13.98
C GLU A 327 13.83 -0.47 14.28
N PHE A 328 12.67 -1.09 14.53
CA PHE A 328 11.40 -0.36 14.60
C PHE A 328 11.34 0.68 15.71
N ASP A 329 11.89 0.39 16.90
CA ASP A 329 11.88 1.37 17.98
C ASP A 329 12.79 2.58 17.68
N ALA A 330 13.89 2.39 16.93
CA ALA A 330 14.71 3.52 16.46
C ALA A 330 13.95 4.40 15.44
N PHE A 331 13.11 3.80 14.59
CA PHE A 331 12.20 4.57 13.74
C PHE A 331 11.19 5.38 14.57
N LEU A 332 10.66 4.80 15.67
CA LEU A 332 9.76 5.51 16.57
C LEU A 332 10.46 6.66 17.30
N ASP A 333 11.73 6.52 17.68
CA ASP A 333 12.52 7.60 18.28
C ASP A 333 12.64 8.80 17.32
N HIS A 334 12.87 8.55 16.02
CA HIS A 334 12.85 9.62 15.02
C HIS A 334 11.47 10.24 14.85
N LEU A 335 10.40 9.47 14.99
CA LEU A 335 9.03 9.96 14.93
C LEU A 335 8.69 10.83 16.15
N ASP A 336 9.12 10.44 17.36
CA ASP A 336 9.00 11.28 18.55
C ASP A 336 9.79 12.58 18.38
N ALA A 337 10.98 12.53 17.77
CA ALA A 337 11.73 13.73 17.43
C ALA A 337 10.97 14.63 16.41
N GLN A 338 10.24 14.04 15.45
CA GLN A 338 9.37 14.81 14.56
C GLN A 338 8.20 15.44 15.32
N PHE A 339 7.56 14.71 16.23
CA PHE A 339 6.48 15.25 17.06
C PHE A 339 6.95 16.37 18.00
N ALA A 340 8.19 16.32 18.47
CA ALA A 340 8.76 17.42 19.25
C ALA A 340 9.02 18.68 18.40
N LEU A 341 9.35 18.53 17.12
CA LEU A 341 9.57 19.64 16.18
C LEU A 341 8.26 20.24 15.68
N GLU A 342 7.34 19.38 15.28
CA GLU A 342 6.03 19.73 14.74
C GLU A 342 4.95 18.89 15.45
N PRO A 343 4.47 19.35 16.63
CA PRO A 343 3.45 18.63 17.40
C PRO A 343 2.16 18.42 16.60
N PRO A 344 1.65 17.18 16.52
CA PRO A 344 0.39 16.90 15.84
C PRO A 344 -0.79 17.62 16.51
N VAL A 345 -1.56 18.37 15.73
CA VAL A 345 -2.78 19.05 16.20
C VAL A 345 -3.96 18.09 16.10
N LEU A 346 -4.24 17.35 17.17
CA LEU A 346 -5.27 16.31 17.17
C LEU A 346 -6.67 16.84 16.81
N GLU A 347 -6.97 18.11 17.08
CA GLU A 347 -8.19 18.81 16.65
C GLU A 347 -8.39 18.81 15.12
N GLU A 348 -7.33 18.67 14.33
CA GLU A 348 -7.42 18.62 12.87
C GLU A 348 -7.76 17.22 12.34
N MET A 349 -7.67 16.17 13.18
CA MET A 349 -8.09 14.83 12.81
C MET A 349 -9.59 14.80 12.55
N THR A 350 -9.99 14.16 11.44
CA THR A 350 -11.38 14.18 10.95
C THR A 350 -12.46 13.95 12.01
N ARG A 351 -12.26 12.99 12.92
CA ARG A 351 -13.23 12.61 13.96
C ARG A 351 -13.22 13.51 15.20
N LEU A 352 -12.15 14.28 15.39
CA LEU A 352 -11.92 15.15 16.55
C LEU A 352 -12.15 16.64 16.24
N ARG A 353 -12.30 16.98 14.95
CA ARG A 353 -12.64 18.34 14.53
C ARG A 353 -13.89 18.88 15.24
N PRO A 354 -13.91 20.16 15.64
CA PRO A 354 -15.06 20.76 16.32
C PRO A 354 -16.36 20.71 15.51
N ASP A 355 -16.27 20.73 14.18
CA ASP A 355 -17.41 20.71 13.25
C ASP A 355 -17.86 19.29 12.86
N PHE A 356 -17.15 18.24 13.30
CA PHE A 356 -17.46 16.87 12.95
C PHE A 356 -18.84 16.44 13.48
N GLY A 357 -19.72 16.02 12.58
CA GLY A 357 -21.06 15.54 12.93
C GLY A 357 -22.07 16.65 13.22
N SER A 358 -21.72 17.92 13.01
CA SER A 358 -22.63 19.07 13.18
C SER A 358 -23.85 19.04 12.26
N SER A 359 -23.73 18.41 11.08
CA SER A 359 -24.81 18.21 10.12
C SER A 359 -25.60 16.91 10.32
N MET A 360 -25.22 16.09 11.31
CA MET A 360 -25.98 14.88 11.65
C MET A 360 -27.29 15.24 12.35
N ILE A 361 -28.24 14.30 12.37
CA ILE A 361 -29.53 14.48 13.02
C ILE A 361 -29.73 13.35 14.04
N PRO A 362 -29.77 13.65 15.35
CA PRO A 362 -29.43 14.95 15.94
C PRO A 362 -27.92 15.28 15.78
N PRO A 363 -27.52 16.58 15.86
CA PRO A 363 -26.11 16.96 15.75
C PRO A 363 -25.26 16.31 16.82
N LEU A 364 -24.06 15.87 16.42
CA LEU A 364 -23.11 15.27 17.35
C LEU A 364 -22.46 16.35 18.22
N PRO A 365 -22.35 16.17 19.56
CA PRO A 365 -21.61 17.08 20.41
C PRO A 365 -20.12 17.16 20.04
N SER A 366 -19.49 18.27 20.41
CA SER A 366 -18.04 18.47 20.25
C SER A 366 -17.25 17.32 20.88
N ALA A 367 -16.15 16.91 20.23
CA ALA A 367 -15.24 15.92 20.79
C ALA A 367 -14.59 16.41 22.10
N ALA A 368 -14.44 17.71 22.31
CA ALA A 368 -13.85 18.25 23.53
C ALA A 368 -14.77 18.15 24.77
N ASP A 369 -16.07 17.94 24.59
CA ASP A 369 -17.04 17.83 25.69
C ASP A 369 -17.46 16.37 25.89
N TRP A 370 -16.59 15.63 26.58
CA TRP A 370 -16.76 14.20 26.86
C TRP A 370 -18.08 13.91 27.59
N ALA A 371 -18.40 14.68 28.65
CA ALA A 371 -19.59 14.47 29.46
C ALA A 371 -20.88 14.67 28.66
N THR A 372 -20.94 15.67 27.76
CA THR A 372 -22.10 15.86 26.88
C THR A 372 -22.15 14.80 25.79
N TYR A 373 -21.03 14.46 25.18
CA TYR A 373 -20.96 13.40 24.18
C TYR A 373 -21.46 12.06 24.74
N ARG A 374 -21.03 11.68 25.96
CA ARG A 374 -21.53 10.48 26.65
C ARG A 374 -23.04 10.49 26.82
N ARG A 375 -23.59 11.57 27.37
CA ARG A 375 -25.03 11.69 27.60
C ARG A 375 -25.79 11.60 26.28
N HIS A 376 -25.29 12.23 25.23
CA HIS A 376 -25.87 12.15 23.89
C HIS A 376 -25.86 10.72 23.35
N MET A 377 -24.71 10.03 23.41
CA MET A 377 -24.62 8.64 22.98
C MET A 377 -25.53 7.70 23.80
N GLY A 378 -25.71 7.98 25.10
CA GLY A 378 -26.61 7.24 25.97
C GLY A 378 -28.11 7.50 25.77
N GLN A 379 -28.50 8.53 25.01
CA GLN A 379 -29.90 8.85 24.68
C GLN A 379 -30.42 8.05 23.48
N PHE A 380 -29.54 7.60 22.60
CA PHE A 380 -29.95 6.68 21.56
C PHE A 380 -30.30 5.34 22.21
N SER A 381 -31.46 4.78 21.84
CA SER A 381 -31.80 3.37 22.14
C SER A 381 -30.80 2.37 21.57
N ASN A 382 -29.80 2.87 20.83
CA ASN A 382 -28.68 2.16 20.28
C ASN A 382 -27.67 1.72 21.39
N PRO A 383 -27.52 0.41 21.59
CA PRO A 383 -26.50 -0.22 22.44
C PRO A 383 -25.04 0.17 22.27
N SER A 384 -24.66 0.92 21.23
CA SER A 384 -23.24 1.27 20.99
C SER A 384 -22.62 2.17 22.06
N GLY A 385 -23.39 2.66 23.05
CA GLY A 385 -22.93 3.61 24.06
C GLY A 385 -22.53 3.03 25.44
N ARG A 386 -22.70 1.73 25.72
CA ARG A 386 -22.48 1.19 27.10
C ARG A 386 -21.52 0.01 27.23
N ARG A 387 -20.71 -0.33 26.21
CA ARG A 387 -19.82 -1.51 26.27
C ARG A 387 -18.39 -1.14 25.99
N GLY A 388 -17.57 -1.03 27.05
CA GLY A 388 -16.12 -1.21 26.98
C GLY A 388 -15.35 -0.39 25.94
N ARG A 389 -15.97 0.69 25.45
CA ARG A 389 -15.58 1.54 24.35
C ARG A 389 -16.05 2.93 24.72
N ILE A 390 -15.33 3.61 25.59
CA ILE A 390 -15.58 5.03 25.80
C ILE A 390 -15.25 5.86 24.54
N PHE A 391 -14.86 5.23 23.43
CA PHE A 391 -14.19 5.88 22.32
C PHE A 391 -14.80 5.58 20.94
N SER A 392 -16.13 5.60 20.79
CA SER A 392 -16.78 5.47 19.47
C SER A 392 -16.60 6.70 18.56
N ARG A 393 -15.62 7.57 18.83
CA ARG A 393 -15.10 8.49 17.80
C ARG A 393 -14.54 7.70 16.62
N ASN A 394 -14.16 6.43 16.83
CA ASN A 394 -13.87 5.49 15.75
C ASN A 394 -12.76 6.05 14.86
N ILE A 395 -11.71 6.58 15.48
CA ILE A 395 -10.62 7.35 14.82
C ILE A 395 -9.93 6.49 13.76
N GLY A 396 -9.61 5.25 14.12
CA GLY A 396 -8.99 4.24 13.26
C GLY A 396 -9.97 3.39 12.47
N VAL A 397 -11.29 3.63 12.53
CA VAL A 397 -12.26 2.84 11.76
C VAL A 397 -11.99 3.05 10.28
N ALA A 398 -11.71 1.94 9.60
CA ALA A 398 -11.37 1.88 8.17
C ALA A 398 -10.23 2.83 7.75
N ASP A 399 -9.39 3.27 8.69
CA ASP A 399 -8.35 4.27 8.44
C ASP A 399 -8.90 5.53 7.72
N THR A 400 -10.03 6.06 8.20
CA THR A 400 -10.69 7.25 7.64
C THR A 400 -9.92 8.54 7.91
N GLY A 401 -8.67 8.61 7.45
CA GLY A 401 -7.80 9.80 7.52
C GLY A 401 -6.71 9.74 8.60
N ALA A 402 -6.69 8.75 9.50
CA ALA A 402 -5.67 8.68 10.55
C ALA A 402 -4.25 8.45 9.98
N SER A 403 -4.08 7.53 9.03
CA SER A 403 -2.78 7.35 8.36
C SER A 403 -2.38 8.55 7.50
N GLU A 404 -3.36 9.23 6.89
CA GLU A 404 -3.11 10.43 6.10
C GLU A 404 -2.65 11.60 6.97
N PHE A 405 -3.28 11.77 8.14
CA PHE A 405 -2.95 12.78 9.13
C PHE A 405 -1.48 12.69 9.59
N PHE A 406 -0.96 11.48 9.79
CA PHE A 406 0.43 11.27 10.20
C PHE A 406 1.40 11.05 9.02
N ALA A 407 0.93 11.08 7.77
CA ALA A 407 1.74 10.67 6.62
C ALA A 407 3.03 11.48 6.48
N SER A 408 2.97 12.80 6.63
CA SER A 408 4.13 13.69 6.56
C SER A 408 5.14 13.38 7.68
N ALA A 409 4.68 13.18 8.92
CA ALA A 409 5.53 12.84 10.05
C ALA A 409 6.22 11.48 9.84
N PHE A 410 5.51 10.48 9.31
CA PHE A 410 6.10 9.18 9.00
C PHE A 410 7.18 9.29 7.92
N VAL A 411 6.94 10.03 6.85
CA VAL A 411 7.92 10.27 5.78
C VAL A 411 9.17 10.97 6.35
N ALA A 412 8.99 12.02 7.14
CA ALA A 412 10.09 12.75 7.76
C ALA A 412 10.91 11.89 8.73
N ALA A 413 10.24 11.06 9.54
CA ALA A 413 10.89 10.10 10.43
C ALA A 413 11.66 9.03 9.65
N GLU A 414 11.09 8.50 8.56
CA GLU A 414 11.77 7.53 7.71
C GLU A 414 12.98 8.15 7.01
N GLU A 415 12.90 9.39 6.54
CA GLU A 415 14.05 10.10 5.97
C GLU A 415 15.15 10.37 7.00
N ALA A 416 14.79 10.70 8.24
CA ALA A 416 15.76 10.84 9.33
C ALA A 416 16.47 9.50 9.61
N PHE A 417 15.70 8.41 9.73
CA PHE A 417 16.21 7.05 9.88
C PHE A 417 17.16 6.67 8.73
N ARG A 418 16.78 7.02 7.49
CA ARG A 418 17.57 6.78 6.28
C ARG A 418 18.88 7.56 6.31
N ARG A 419 18.85 8.87 6.61
CA ARG A 419 20.05 9.73 6.68
C ARG A 419 21.05 9.20 7.70
N GLU A 420 20.58 8.83 8.90
CA GLU A 420 21.46 8.28 9.94
C GLU A 420 22.16 6.99 9.48
N ARG A 421 21.47 6.16 8.70
CA ARG A 421 21.99 4.88 8.18
C ARG A 421 22.65 5.01 6.80
N SER A 422 22.86 6.23 6.31
CA SER A 422 23.40 6.50 4.97
C SER A 422 22.60 5.82 3.84
N ILE A 423 21.29 5.66 4.05
CA ILE A 423 20.33 5.15 3.07
C ILE A 423 19.76 6.34 2.28
N PRO A 424 19.56 6.24 0.95
CA PRO A 424 18.93 7.29 0.16
C PRO A 424 17.52 7.65 0.67
N GLU A 425 17.16 8.94 0.62
CA GLU A 425 15.82 9.45 0.95
C GLU A 425 14.73 8.95 -0.02
N ILE A 426 13.46 9.09 0.39
CA ILE A 426 12.30 8.64 -0.37
C ILE A 426 12.21 9.44 -1.69
N GLY A 427 11.97 8.75 -2.80
CA GLY A 427 11.85 9.40 -4.12
C GLY A 427 13.17 9.86 -4.76
N ARG A 428 14.27 9.95 -4.02
CA ARG A 428 15.60 10.27 -4.53
C ARG A 428 16.36 9.01 -5.01
N GLY A 429 15.76 8.20 -5.89
CA GLY A 429 16.34 6.91 -6.31
C GLY A 429 17.88 6.91 -6.47
N TRP A 430 18.54 5.88 -5.94
CA TRP A 430 19.98 5.52 -6.08
C TRP A 430 21.00 6.67 -5.93
N VAL A 431 21.03 7.32 -4.77
CA VAL A 431 22.09 8.30 -4.38
C VAL A 431 23.50 7.70 -4.36
N SER A 432 23.62 6.37 -4.40
CA SER A 432 24.89 5.64 -4.43
C SER A 432 25.78 6.01 -5.61
N GLU A 433 25.21 6.24 -6.80
CA GLU A 433 25.96 6.61 -8.00
C GLU A 433 26.62 7.99 -7.85
N VAL A 434 25.85 8.96 -7.36
CA VAL A 434 26.30 10.34 -7.15
C VAL A 434 27.31 10.40 -6.00
N THR A 435 27.08 9.69 -4.89
CA THR A 435 28.05 9.62 -3.79
C THR A 435 29.35 8.93 -4.21
N LEU A 436 29.27 7.84 -4.98
CA LEU A 436 30.45 7.19 -5.55
C LEU A 436 31.17 8.12 -6.54
N PHE A 437 30.42 8.87 -7.34
CA PHE A 437 30.97 9.86 -8.25
C PHE A 437 31.70 10.98 -7.51
N ASP A 438 31.10 11.54 -6.45
CA ASP A 438 31.72 12.60 -5.65
C ASP A 438 33.03 12.11 -5.00
N LEU A 439 33.03 10.88 -4.46
CA LEU A 439 34.24 10.25 -3.93
C LEU A 439 35.31 10.08 -5.01
N VAL A 440 34.96 9.52 -6.17
CA VAL A 440 35.90 9.32 -7.29
C VAL A 440 36.42 10.66 -7.81
N ARG A 441 35.56 11.67 -7.92
CA ARG A 441 35.89 13.02 -8.40
C ARG A 441 36.76 13.79 -7.41
N SER A 442 36.67 13.52 -6.11
CA SER A 442 37.56 14.09 -5.10
C SER A 442 39.03 13.65 -5.29
N ILE A 443 39.24 12.48 -5.91
CA ILE A 443 40.57 11.92 -6.20
C ILE A 443 40.99 12.26 -7.63
N TRP A 444 40.07 12.13 -8.58
CA TRP A 444 40.28 12.41 -10.00
C TRP A 444 39.26 13.46 -10.48
N PRO A 445 39.61 14.76 -10.43
CA PRO A 445 38.71 15.84 -10.86
C PRO A 445 38.25 15.73 -12.32
N SER A 446 38.97 14.96 -13.15
CA SER A 446 38.64 14.66 -14.55
C SER A 446 37.51 13.64 -14.73
N ALA A 447 37.01 13.03 -13.66
CA ALA A 447 35.93 12.05 -13.71
C ALA A 447 34.64 12.64 -14.31
N VAL A 448 34.02 11.89 -15.22
CA VAL A 448 32.80 12.27 -15.94
C VAL A 448 31.64 11.40 -15.49
N HIS A 449 30.59 12.03 -14.98
CA HIS A 449 29.33 11.36 -14.64
C HIS A 449 28.52 11.09 -15.91
N GLN A 450 27.85 9.95 -15.99
CA GLN A 450 26.98 9.56 -17.09
C GLN A 450 27.67 9.64 -18.46
N TRP A 451 28.87 9.05 -18.56
CA TRP A 451 29.68 9.04 -19.77
C TRP A 451 29.00 8.24 -20.89
N ARG A 452 28.82 8.89 -22.05
CA ARG A 452 28.06 8.36 -23.21
C ARG A 452 28.93 8.37 -24.48
N PRO A 453 29.93 7.49 -24.59
CA PRO A 453 30.72 7.38 -25.81
C PRO A 453 29.88 6.78 -26.95
N ALA A 454 30.12 7.21 -28.19
CA ALA A 454 29.33 6.80 -29.35
C ALA A 454 29.24 5.28 -29.54
N PHE A 455 30.29 4.52 -29.15
CA PHE A 455 30.31 3.06 -29.29
C PHE A 455 29.37 2.32 -28.31
N LEU A 456 28.84 2.97 -27.27
CA LEU A 456 27.84 2.40 -26.36
C LEU A 456 26.40 2.62 -26.83
N GLY A 457 26.18 3.38 -27.91
CA GLY A 457 24.85 3.70 -28.43
C GLY A 457 24.02 4.48 -27.42
N MET A 458 22.83 3.97 -27.08
CA MET A 458 21.91 4.61 -26.12
C MET A 458 22.28 4.37 -24.64
N GLN A 459 23.32 3.58 -24.36
CA GLN A 459 23.75 3.27 -22.99
C GLN A 459 24.74 4.31 -22.47
N SER A 460 24.76 4.49 -21.15
CA SER A 460 25.78 5.26 -20.42
C SER A 460 26.58 4.36 -19.49
N ILE A 461 27.71 4.91 -19.02
CA ILE A 461 28.46 4.46 -17.85
C ILE A 461 28.28 5.52 -16.77
N ASP A 462 28.04 5.07 -15.55
CA ASP A 462 27.82 5.94 -14.39
C ASP A 462 28.98 6.91 -14.15
N ILE A 463 30.23 6.39 -14.11
CA ILE A 463 31.42 7.19 -13.90
C ILE A 463 32.53 6.74 -14.86
N HIS A 464 33.16 7.69 -15.55
CA HIS A 464 34.35 7.43 -16.37
C HIS A 464 35.52 8.30 -15.92
N VAL A 465 36.68 7.69 -15.67
CA VAL A 465 37.94 8.37 -15.33
C VAL A 465 38.88 8.29 -16.55
N PRO A 466 38.97 9.35 -17.36
CA PRO A 466 39.65 9.29 -18.67
C PRO A 466 41.13 8.93 -18.58
N GLU A 467 41.83 9.50 -17.60
CA GLU A 467 43.26 9.27 -17.38
C GLU A 467 43.60 7.83 -16.99
N LEU A 468 42.64 7.09 -16.41
CA LEU A 468 42.79 5.67 -16.08
C LEU A 468 42.18 4.75 -17.15
N ARG A 469 41.49 5.30 -18.15
CA ARG A 469 40.59 4.54 -19.05
C ARG A 469 39.71 3.58 -18.26
N LEU A 470 39.12 4.09 -17.18
CA LEU A 470 38.32 3.31 -16.23
C LEU A 470 36.86 3.74 -16.30
N ALA A 471 35.98 2.79 -16.52
CA ALA A 471 34.55 2.88 -16.30
C ALA A 471 34.23 2.28 -14.92
N ILE A 472 33.42 2.96 -14.13
CA ILE A 472 32.88 2.46 -12.86
C ILE A 472 31.36 2.48 -12.99
N GLU A 473 30.72 1.37 -12.64
CA GLU A 473 29.28 1.17 -12.73
C GLU A 473 28.74 0.69 -11.40
N TYR A 474 27.72 1.35 -10.88
CA TYR A 474 27.05 0.95 -9.65
C TYR A 474 25.99 -0.10 -9.96
N GLN A 475 26.23 -1.31 -9.47
CA GLN A 475 25.44 -2.48 -9.78
C GLN A 475 24.48 -2.77 -8.63
N GLY A 476 23.23 -2.38 -8.85
CA GLY A 476 22.14 -2.69 -7.96
C GLY A 476 21.82 -4.17 -7.79
N GLN A 477 21.00 -4.48 -6.79
CA GLN A 477 20.58 -5.85 -6.51
C GLN A 477 19.92 -6.54 -7.73
N GLN A 478 19.30 -5.77 -8.64
CA GLN A 478 18.72 -6.27 -9.90
C GLN A 478 19.74 -6.87 -10.88
N HIS A 479 21.04 -6.65 -10.67
CA HIS A 479 22.12 -7.23 -11.47
C HIS A 479 22.58 -8.60 -10.96
N TYR A 480 22.15 -8.99 -9.76
CA TYR A 480 22.53 -10.25 -9.11
C TYR A 480 21.37 -11.20 -8.91
N GLU A 481 20.15 -10.68 -8.78
CA GLU A 481 18.96 -11.49 -8.56
C GLU A 481 17.69 -10.93 -9.23
N PRO A 482 16.71 -11.80 -9.52
CA PRO A 482 15.45 -11.39 -10.12
C PRO A 482 14.59 -10.60 -9.14
N ILE A 483 14.50 -9.29 -9.37
CA ILE A 483 13.65 -8.39 -8.60
C ILE A 483 12.33 -8.15 -9.33
N ALA A 484 11.20 -8.41 -8.66
CA ALA A 484 9.86 -8.30 -9.24
C ALA A 484 9.53 -6.89 -9.80
N LEU A 485 10.05 -5.83 -9.16
CA LEU A 485 9.91 -4.45 -9.62
C LEU A 485 10.59 -4.20 -10.97
N PHE A 486 11.68 -4.92 -11.27
CA PHE A 486 12.48 -4.77 -12.49
C PHE A 486 12.19 -5.84 -13.55
N GLY A 487 11.03 -6.51 -13.47
CA GLY A 487 10.61 -7.52 -14.44
C GLY A 487 10.91 -8.97 -14.04
N GLY A 488 11.34 -9.21 -12.79
CA GLY A 488 11.60 -10.55 -12.27
C GLY A 488 12.69 -11.27 -13.07
N GLN A 489 12.48 -12.55 -13.36
CA GLN A 489 13.46 -13.39 -14.06
C GLN A 489 13.77 -12.91 -15.48
N GLU A 490 12.75 -12.55 -16.27
CA GLU A 490 12.93 -12.01 -17.63
C GLU A 490 13.68 -10.67 -17.59
N GLY A 491 13.37 -9.82 -16.60
CA GLY A 491 14.08 -8.58 -16.35
C GLY A 491 15.56 -8.79 -16.02
N PHE A 492 15.85 -9.75 -15.14
CA PHE A 492 17.22 -10.13 -14.76
C PHE A 492 18.03 -10.67 -15.93
N GLU A 493 17.46 -11.55 -16.76
CA GLU A 493 18.12 -12.09 -17.95
C GLU A 493 18.44 -10.99 -18.97
N LEU A 494 17.51 -10.06 -19.19
CA LEU A 494 17.74 -8.90 -20.05
C LEU A 494 18.81 -7.96 -19.49
N THR A 495 18.85 -7.76 -18.18
CA THR A 495 19.90 -6.98 -17.50
C THR A 495 21.26 -7.66 -17.67
N CYS A 496 21.36 -8.96 -17.40
CA CYS A 496 22.59 -9.74 -17.62
C CYS A 496 23.09 -9.66 -19.07
N ALA A 497 22.19 -9.74 -20.05
CA ALA A 497 22.53 -9.62 -21.46
C ALA A 497 23.05 -8.22 -21.83
N ARG A 498 22.47 -7.15 -21.25
CA ARG A 498 22.94 -5.77 -21.44
C ARG A 498 24.31 -5.56 -20.80
N ASP A 499 24.51 -6.07 -19.59
CA ASP A 499 25.79 -5.95 -18.88
C ASP A 499 26.90 -6.69 -19.62
N ALA A 500 26.64 -7.90 -20.10
CA ALA A 500 27.58 -8.66 -20.92
C ALA A 500 27.98 -7.91 -22.21
N LYS A 501 27.00 -7.32 -22.90
CA LYS A 501 27.26 -6.51 -24.09
C LYS A 501 28.08 -5.26 -23.76
N LYS A 502 27.78 -4.60 -22.64
CA LYS A 502 28.49 -3.40 -22.16
C LYS A 502 29.95 -3.73 -21.82
N ARG A 503 30.20 -4.82 -21.08
CA ARG A 503 31.55 -5.34 -20.79
C ARG A 503 32.37 -5.57 -22.05
N MET A 504 31.78 -6.26 -23.03
CA MET A 504 32.44 -6.55 -24.31
C MET A 504 32.82 -5.27 -25.07
N LEU A 505 31.91 -4.28 -25.13
CA LEU A 505 32.15 -3.02 -25.83
C LEU A 505 33.28 -2.21 -25.16
N LEU A 506 33.26 -2.09 -23.83
CA LEU A 506 34.32 -1.40 -23.09
C LEU A 506 35.69 -2.06 -23.30
N ALA A 507 35.76 -3.39 -23.19
CA ALA A 507 37.00 -4.14 -23.40
C ALA A 507 37.56 -3.95 -24.83
N ARG A 508 36.70 -4.00 -25.85
CA ARG A 508 37.10 -3.78 -27.26
C ARG A 508 37.70 -2.40 -27.49
N HIS A 509 37.28 -1.40 -26.72
CA HIS A 509 37.79 -0.03 -26.80
C HIS A 509 38.89 0.28 -25.78
N GLY A 510 39.42 -0.74 -25.09
CA GLY A 510 40.54 -0.59 -24.15
C GLY A 510 40.17 0.14 -22.85
N THR A 511 38.89 0.15 -22.48
CA THR A 511 38.39 0.73 -21.23
C THR A 511 38.19 -0.39 -20.20
N ARG A 512 38.82 -0.25 -19.03
CA ARG A 512 38.66 -1.16 -17.88
C ARG A 512 37.29 -0.90 -17.23
N LEU A 513 36.64 -1.94 -16.73
CA LEU A 513 35.36 -1.81 -16.00
C LEU A 513 35.52 -2.25 -14.55
N LEU A 514 35.09 -1.41 -13.62
CA LEU A 514 34.87 -1.73 -12.22
C LEU A 514 33.36 -1.78 -11.96
N GLU A 515 32.86 -2.94 -11.54
CA GLU A 515 31.47 -3.13 -11.13
C GLU A 515 31.36 -2.97 -9.61
N TRP A 516 30.77 -1.87 -9.16
CA TRP A 516 30.57 -1.57 -7.75
C TRP A 516 29.27 -2.19 -7.25
N ARG A 517 29.36 -3.28 -6.50
CA ARG A 517 28.18 -3.96 -5.94
C ARG A 517 27.46 -3.07 -4.92
N PHE A 518 26.13 -3.17 -4.90
CA PHE A 518 25.28 -2.41 -3.99
C PHE A 518 25.53 -2.64 -2.48
N ASP A 519 26.13 -3.78 -2.11
CA ASP A 519 26.43 -4.15 -0.74
C ASP A 519 27.82 -3.70 -0.27
N VAL A 520 28.62 -3.09 -1.16
CA VAL A 520 29.96 -2.57 -0.83
C VAL A 520 29.84 -1.12 -0.35
N PRO A 521 30.31 -0.79 0.87
CA PRO A 521 30.20 0.54 1.44
C PRO A 521 31.03 1.56 0.64
N ILE A 522 30.43 2.69 0.28
CA ILE A 522 31.08 3.77 -0.48
C ILE A 522 31.99 4.58 0.46
N THR A 523 33.23 4.10 0.59
CA THR A 523 34.28 4.74 1.40
C THR A 523 35.58 4.76 0.61
N ARG A 524 36.49 5.69 0.94
CA ARG A 524 37.82 5.74 0.31
C ARG A 524 38.58 4.41 0.46
N ALA A 525 38.51 3.77 1.63
CA ALA A 525 39.17 2.49 1.88
C ALA A 525 38.64 1.37 0.98
N ALA A 526 37.31 1.26 0.83
CA ALA A 526 36.70 0.29 -0.08
C ALA A 526 37.08 0.56 -1.55
N LEU A 527 37.09 1.83 -1.97
CA LEU A 527 37.51 2.22 -3.32
C LEU A 527 38.97 1.85 -3.60
N VAL A 528 39.87 2.13 -2.65
CA VAL A 528 41.29 1.73 -2.74
C VAL A 528 41.43 0.21 -2.85
N SER A 529 40.69 -0.54 -2.04
CA SER A 529 40.71 -2.01 -2.08
C SER A 529 40.28 -2.56 -3.44
N GLN A 530 39.18 -2.05 -4.00
CA GLN A 530 38.65 -2.48 -5.30
C GLN A 530 39.59 -2.13 -6.45
N LEU A 531 40.17 -0.92 -6.44
CA LEU A 531 41.12 -0.47 -7.46
C LEU A 531 42.46 -1.21 -7.37
N SER A 532 42.92 -1.54 -6.16
CA SER A 532 44.16 -2.32 -5.95
C SER A 532 44.04 -3.73 -6.54
N ALA A 533 42.87 -4.36 -6.45
CA ALA A 533 42.59 -5.65 -7.10
C ALA A 533 42.69 -5.58 -8.63
N MET A 534 42.56 -4.39 -9.21
CA MET A 534 42.75 -4.11 -10.64
C MET A 534 44.14 -3.56 -10.99
N ALA A 535 45.09 -3.60 -10.04
CA ALA A 535 46.42 -3.02 -10.15
C ALA A 535 46.42 -1.50 -10.45
N ILE A 536 45.44 -0.77 -9.92
CA ILE A 536 45.34 0.69 -10.00
C ILE A 536 45.73 1.27 -8.63
N VAL A 537 46.76 2.10 -8.60
CA VAL A 537 47.22 2.79 -7.39
C VAL A 537 46.47 4.12 -7.24
N VAL A 538 45.89 4.33 -6.06
CA VAL A 538 45.19 5.59 -5.73
C VAL A 538 46.21 6.60 -5.20
N PRO A 539 46.26 7.84 -5.74
CA PRO A 539 47.11 8.90 -5.19
C PRO A 539 46.77 9.18 -3.73
N ASN A 540 47.79 9.41 -2.91
CA ASN A 540 47.63 9.66 -1.47
C ASN A 540 46.74 10.86 -1.16
#